data_AF-A0A2T5J2T2-F1
#
_entry.id   AF-A0A2T5J2T2-F1
#
_cell.length_a   1.000
_cell.length_b   1.000
_cell.length_c   1.000
_cell.angle_alpha   90.00
_cell.angle_beta   90.00
_cell.angle_gamma   90.00
#
_symmetry.space_group_name_H-M   'P 1'
#
loop_
_entity.id
_entity.type
_entity.pdbx_description
1 polymer ?
#
loop_
_entity_poly.entity_id
_entity_poly.type
_entity_poly.pdbx_seq_one_letter_code
_entity_poly.pdbx_strand_id
1 'polypeptide(L)'
;MTKQIDIFIARITWDTEQTYQQLANLPVVMQHAARQYPHPLRLRSYVASRQLLHHAFNQVESSQQAWRFYKQEQRLYICPQQSERFISLSHSDNWVCCLLAPTPYCGIDIEMRPAPARFLAIAKRFFTPQEYQWLAQTQSADLFLDLWTRKEACVKAWHRGLAHHLHRIEFGAEQLSPILTPEDVQHLPLTLWRMTSTDWQLSAAVHLDTPVWQVHHLCW
;
A
#
# COMPACT_ATOMS: atom_id res chain seq x y z
N MET A 1 -1.40 -20.89 -13.78
CA MET A 1 -0.59 -19.78 -13.25
C MET A 1 -0.97 -19.59 -11.79
N THR A 2 0.01 -19.50 -10.89
CA THR A 2 -0.22 -19.32 -9.45
C THR A 2 -0.79 -17.94 -9.19
N LYS A 3 -1.99 -17.86 -8.58
CA LYS A 3 -2.61 -16.59 -8.14
C LYS A 3 -2.01 -16.09 -6.82
N GLN A 4 -0.71 -16.29 -6.63
CA GLN A 4 -0.02 -15.96 -5.38
C GLN A 4 0.21 -14.45 -5.30
N ILE A 5 -0.13 -13.86 -4.15
CA ILE A 5 0.08 -12.47 -3.82
C ILE A 5 1.04 -12.41 -2.64
N ASP A 6 2.19 -11.77 -2.83
CA ASP A 6 3.20 -11.64 -1.79
C ASP A 6 3.12 -10.24 -1.18
N ILE A 7 2.89 -10.19 0.13
CA ILE A 7 2.84 -8.96 0.92
C ILE A 7 4.05 -8.93 1.82
N PHE A 8 4.89 -7.91 1.66
CA PHE A 8 6.06 -7.68 2.49
C PHE A 8 5.81 -6.48 3.39
N ILE A 9 6.11 -6.62 4.68
CA ILE A 9 5.91 -5.60 5.69
C ILE A 9 7.21 -5.46 6.47
N ALA A 10 7.67 -4.23 6.63
CA ALA A 10 8.90 -3.97 7.37
C ALA A 10 8.80 -2.73 8.24
N ARG A 11 9.35 -2.82 9.45
CA ARG A 11 9.50 -1.68 10.36
C ARG A 11 10.83 -1.00 10.08
N ILE A 12 10.83 0.30 9.83
CA ILE A 12 12.04 1.11 9.67
C ILE A 12 12.61 1.39 11.07
N THR A 13 13.76 0.78 11.43
CA THR A 13 14.36 0.96 12.78
C THR A 13 15.40 2.07 12.86
N TRP A 14 15.81 2.62 11.73
CA TRP A 14 16.75 3.73 11.62
C TRP A 14 16.04 5.07 11.44
N ASP A 15 16.68 6.17 11.84
CA ASP A 15 16.11 7.52 11.83
C ASP A 15 16.49 8.35 10.58
N THR A 16 16.11 9.63 10.57
CA THR A 16 16.42 10.51 9.42
C THR A 16 17.91 10.81 9.25
N GLU A 17 18.72 10.74 10.31
CA GLU A 17 20.16 11.02 10.26
C GLU A 17 20.91 9.89 9.54
N GLN A 18 20.46 8.66 9.75
CA GLN A 18 21.01 7.44 9.14
C GLN A 18 20.56 7.22 7.69
N THR A 19 19.64 8.05 7.18
CA THR A 19 19.01 7.83 5.85
C THR A 19 20.03 7.84 4.71
N TYR A 20 21.05 8.70 4.76
CA TYR A 20 22.07 8.76 3.70
C TYR A 20 23.00 7.55 3.68
N GLN A 21 23.30 6.96 4.85
CA GLN A 21 24.02 5.69 4.94
C GLN A 21 23.21 4.57 4.28
N GLN A 22 21.90 4.54 4.54
CA GLN A 22 20.98 3.56 3.94
C GLN A 22 20.82 3.77 2.43
N LEU A 23 20.81 5.02 1.98
CA LEU A 23 20.75 5.38 0.56
C LEU A 23 21.98 4.89 -0.21
N ALA A 24 23.16 4.96 0.39
CA ALA A 24 24.42 4.52 -0.24
C ALA A 24 24.42 3.03 -0.60
N ASN A 25 23.61 2.21 0.08
CA ASN A 25 23.46 0.78 -0.19
C ASN A 25 22.53 0.48 -1.39
N LEU A 26 21.83 1.47 -1.93
CA LEU A 26 20.96 1.30 -3.09
C LEU A 26 21.71 1.49 -4.41
N PRO A 27 21.24 0.92 -5.54
CA PRO A 27 21.81 1.19 -6.86
C PRO A 27 21.87 2.69 -7.17
N VAL A 28 22.93 3.12 -7.88
CA VAL A 28 23.20 4.55 -8.20
C VAL A 28 22.00 5.26 -8.84
N VAL A 29 21.24 4.57 -9.69
CA VAL A 29 20.02 5.13 -10.30
C VAL A 29 18.97 5.55 -9.26
N MET A 30 18.84 4.79 -8.17
CA MET A 30 17.93 5.13 -7.06
C MET A 30 18.49 6.25 -6.20
N GLN A 31 19.81 6.28 -6.01
CA GLN A 31 20.47 7.40 -5.33
C GLN A 31 20.22 8.73 -6.05
N HIS A 32 20.25 8.73 -7.39
CA HIS A 32 19.89 9.90 -8.17
C HIS A 32 18.40 10.26 -8.06
N ALA A 33 17.51 9.27 -8.16
CA ALA A 33 16.07 9.49 -8.03
C ALA A 33 15.66 10.01 -6.64
N ALA A 34 16.41 9.68 -5.60
CA ALA A 34 16.19 10.16 -4.23
C ALA A 34 16.23 11.69 -4.09
N ARG A 35 16.92 12.40 -5.00
CA ARG A 35 17.00 13.88 -5.01
C ARG A 35 15.64 14.57 -5.16
N GLN A 36 14.61 13.85 -5.63
CA GLN A 36 13.24 14.35 -5.73
C GLN A 36 12.53 14.49 -4.36
N TYR A 37 13.12 13.97 -3.29
CA TYR A 37 12.54 13.92 -1.95
C TYR A 37 13.34 14.79 -0.97
N PRO A 38 13.17 16.13 -0.98
CA PRO A 38 13.94 17.02 -0.11
C PRO A 38 13.55 16.93 1.36
N HIS A 39 12.34 16.47 1.67
CA HIS A 39 11.87 16.34 3.05
C HIS A 39 12.47 15.07 3.70
N PRO A 40 13.15 15.16 4.86
CA PRO A 40 13.88 14.04 5.46
C PRO A 40 13.04 12.77 5.67
N LEU A 41 11.82 12.91 6.22
CA LEU A 41 10.93 11.77 6.39
C LEU A 41 10.48 11.13 5.06
N ARG A 42 10.32 11.93 3.99
CA ARG A 42 9.95 11.39 2.67
C ARG A 42 11.12 10.66 2.01
N LEU A 43 12.33 11.20 2.17
CA LEU A 43 13.55 10.52 1.73
C LEU A 43 13.72 9.19 2.45
N ARG A 44 13.52 9.16 3.77
CA ARG A 44 13.53 7.94 4.58
C ARG A 44 12.53 6.91 4.07
N SER A 45 11.27 7.28 3.89
CA SER A 45 10.25 6.37 3.34
C SER A 45 10.60 5.89 1.93
N TYR A 46 11.16 6.76 1.08
CA TYR A 46 11.65 6.38 -0.25
C TYR A 46 12.74 5.30 -0.15
N VAL A 47 13.79 5.54 0.63
CA VAL A 47 14.91 4.60 0.80
C VAL A 47 14.42 3.26 1.32
N ALA A 48 13.64 3.26 2.42
CA ALA A 48 13.08 2.03 2.98
C ALA A 48 12.23 1.27 1.96
N SER A 49 11.36 1.96 1.21
CA SER A 49 10.54 1.29 0.19
C SER A 49 11.36 0.64 -0.93
N ARG A 50 12.51 1.21 -1.29
CA ARG A 50 13.38 0.66 -2.34
C ARG A 50 14.19 -0.53 -1.85
N GLN A 51 14.72 -0.45 -0.64
CA GLN A 51 15.35 -1.62 -0.02
C GLN A 51 14.34 -2.79 0.10
N LEU A 52 13.05 -2.48 0.31
CA LEU A 52 12.01 -3.49 0.58
C LEU A 52 11.69 -4.22 -0.71
N LEU A 53 11.57 -3.47 -1.80
CA LEU A 53 11.37 -4.03 -3.12
C LEU A 53 12.54 -4.89 -3.57
N HIS A 54 13.78 -4.46 -3.34
CA HIS A 54 14.94 -5.29 -3.64
C HIS A 54 14.90 -6.61 -2.88
N HIS A 55 14.61 -6.57 -1.58
CA HIS A 55 14.45 -7.78 -0.77
C HIS A 55 13.31 -8.66 -1.30
N ALA A 56 12.13 -8.08 -1.52
CA ALA A 56 10.94 -8.78 -1.97
C ALA A 56 11.20 -9.51 -3.29
N PHE A 57 11.75 -8.83 -4.29
CA PHE A 57 12.05 -9.44 -5.60
C PHE A 57 13.14 -10.50 -5.52
N ASN A 58 14.19 -10.31 -4.70
CA ASN A 58 15.19 -11.36 -4.46
C ASN A 58 14.59 -12.63 -3.83
N GLN A 59 13.48 -12.51 -3.09
CA GLN A 59 12.83 -13.63 -2.44
C GLN A 59 11.84 -14.37 -3.36
N VAL A 60 11.11 -13.64 -4.23
CA VAL A 60 10.05 -14.23 -5.06
C VAL A 60 10.49 -14.54 -6.49
N GLU A 61 11.60 -13.96 -6.96
CA GLU A 61 12.11 -14.13 -8.31
C GLU A 61 13.59 -14.52 -8.27
N SER A 62 14.01 -15.36 -9.21
CA SER A 62 15.41 -15.76 -9.36
C SER A 62 16.08 -14.92 -10.45
N SER A 63 16.92 -13.96 -10.07
CA SER A 63 17.71 -13.18 -11.03
C SER A 63 19.13 -12.92 -10.54
N GLN A 64 20.09 -12.99 -11.48
CA GLN A 64 21.48 -12.57 -11.26
C GLN A 64 21.71 -11.10 -11.59
N GLN A 65 20.72 -10.43 -12.20
CA GLN A 65 20.80 -9.03 -12.60
C GLN A 65 20.17 -8.14 -11.52
N ALA A 66 20.68 -6.91 -11.39
CA ALA A 66 20.05 -5.90 -10.53
C ALA A 66 18.62 -5.58 -11.02
N TRP A 67 17.67 -5.52 -10.09
CA TRP A 67 16.29 -5.15 -10.38
C TRP A 67 16.18 -3.70 -10.88
N ARG A 68 15.53 -3.51 -12.02
CA ARG A 68 15.30 -2.18 -12.60
C ARG A 68 13.84 -1.81 -12.44
N PHE A 69 13.61 -0.69 -11.76
CA PHE A 69 12.29 -0.11 -11.58
C PHE A 69 12.19 1.20 -12.34
N TYR A 70 11.02 1.49 -12.88
CA TYR A 70 10.71 2.76 -13.52
C TYR A 70 9.37 3.28 -13.02
N LYS A 71 9.17 4.59 -13.16
CA LYS A 71 7.97 5.28 -12.71
C LYS A 71 7.18 5.77 -13.93
N GLN A 72 5.90 5.45 -13.98
CA GLN A 72 4.97 5.93 -15.00
C GLN A 72 3.68 6.35 -14.30
N GLU A 73 3.19 7.57 -14.60
CA GLU A 73 1.94 8.12 -14.01
C GLU A 73 1.88 7.98 -12.48
N GLN A 74 2.99 8.30 -11.81
CA GLN A 74 3.16 8.19 -10.36
C GLN A 74 3.22 6.77 -9.77
N ARG A 75 3.07 5.72 -10.58
CA ARG A 75 3.19 4.31 -10.16
C ARG A 75 4.56 3.75 -10.47
N LEU A 76 4.98 2.76 -9.69
CA LEU A 76 6.26 2.07 -9.85
C LEU A 76 6.03 0.72 -10.53
N TYR A 77 6.87 0.43 -11.53
CA TYR A 77 6.86 -0.81 -12.28
C TYR A 77 8.24 -1.44 -12.27
N ILE A 78 8.29 -2.77 -12.33
CA ILE A 78 9.51 -3.50 -12.66
C ILE A 78 9.64 -3.63 -14.18
N CYS A 79 10.88 -3.67 -14.66
CA CYS A 79 11.18 -3.94 -16.06
C CYS A 79 10.47 -5.23 -16.53
N PRO A 80 9.63 -5.21 -17.59
CA PRO A 80 8.83 -6.38 -17.98
C PRO A 80 9.66 -7.60 -18.37
N GLN A 81 10.92 -7.41 -18.77
CA GLN A 81 11.86 -8.49 -19.06
C GLN A 81 12.41 -9.18 -17.80
N GLN A 82 12.18 -8.63 -16.60
CA GLN A 82 12.72 -9.15 -15.34
C GLN A 82 11.65 -9.85 -14.47
N SER A 83 10.38 -9.47 -14.57
CA SER A 83 9.29 -10.11 -13.84
C SER A 83 7.94 -9.68 -14.43
N GLU A 84 6.96 -10.58 -14.34
CA GLU A 84 5.55 -10.32 -14.68
C GLU A 84 4.75 -9.79 -13.47
N ARG A 85 5.41 -9.57 -12.33
CA ARG A 85 4.76 -9.07 -11.10
C ARG A 85 4.53 -7.56 -11.18
N PHE A 86 3.37 -7.15 -10.69
CA PHE A 86 3.00 -5.76 -10.49
C PHE A 86 3.17 -5.37 -9.02
N ILE A 87 3.42 -4.08 -8.80
CA ILE A 87 3.85 -3.54 -7.51
C ILE A 87 2.79 -2.55 -7.00
N SER A 88 2.46 -2.65 -5.72
CA SER A 88 1.91 -1.53 -4.95
C SER A 88 2.76 -1.30 -3.70
N LEU A 89 2.96 -0.03 -3.34
CA LEU A 89 3.71 0.37 -2.14
C LEU A 89 2.79 1.16 -1.21
N SER A 90 3.01 1.04 0.09
CA SER A 90 2.53 2.02 1.06
C SER A 90 3.50 2.19 2.21
N HIS A 91 3.42 3.31 2.90
CA HIS A 91 4.21 3.56 4.09
C HIS A 91 3.44 4.49 5.03
N SER A 92 3.60 4.26 6.33
CA SER A 92 3.08 5.15 7.36
C SER A 92 4.08 5.23 8.51
N ASP A 93 4.63 6.42 8.70
CA ASP A 93 5.67 6.72 9.69
C ASP A 93 6.81 5.68 9.67
N ASN A 94 6.91 4.81 10.69
CA ASN A 94 7.97 3.80 10.81
C ASN A 94 7.67 2.48 10.10
N TRP A 95 6.60 2.40 9.30
CA TRP A 95 6.24 1.18 8.59
C TRP A 95 6.23 1.39 7.09
N VAL A 96 6.72 0.38 6.37
CA VAL A 96 6.64 0.29 4.92
C VAL A 96 6.14 -1.08 4.52
N CYS A 97 5.29 -1.14 3.50
CA CYS A 97 4.84 -2.39 2.91
C CYS A 97 4.89 -2.33 1.38
N CYS A 98 5.02 -3.51 0.77
CA CYS A 98 4.80 -3.68 -0.64
C CYS A 98 4.00 -4.94 -0.93
N LEU A 99 3.27 -4.90 -2.04
CA LEU A 99 2.52 -6.02 -2.59
C LEU A 99 3.06 -6.34 -3.97
N LEU A 100 3.30 -7.63 -4.23
CA LEU A 100 3.66 -8.19 -5.52
C LEU A 100 2.54 -9.12 -6.00
N ALA A 101 1.97 -8.86 -7.18
CA ALA A 101 0.83 -9.62 -7.71
C ALA A 101 0.97 -9.92 -9.20
N PRO A 102 0.32 -10.98 -9.72
CA PRO A 102 0.28 -11.29 -11.16
C PRO A 102 -0.82 -10.51 -11.90
N THR A 103 -1.27 -9.37 -11.36
CA THR A 103 -2.30 -8.52 -11.97
C THR A 103 -1.93 -7.05 -11.81
N PRO A 104 -2.11 -6.20 -12.83
CA PRO A 104 -1.84 -4.77 -12.72
C PRO A 104 -2.76 -4.09 -11.71
N TYR A 105 -3.98 -4.61 -11.55
CA TYR A 105 -4.99 -4.07 -10.66
C TYR A 105 -4.76 -4.56 -9.23
N CYS A 106 -3.71 -4.03 -8.61
CA CYS A 106 -3.32 -4.35 -7.25
C CYS A 106 -3.01 -3.07 -6.46
N GLY A 107 -3.39 -3.08 -5.18
CA GLY A 107 -3.22 -1.96 -4.27
C GLY A 107 -2.97 -2.44 -2.85
N ILE A 108 -2.11 -1.74 -2.13
CA ILE A 108 -1.86 -1.97 -0.70
C ILE A 108 -1.81 -0.63 0.03
N ASP A 109 -2.33 -0.63 1.25
CA ASP A 109 -2.24 0.49 2.15
C ASP A 109 -1.93 0.05 3.59
N ILE A 110 -1.08 0.82 4.28
CA ILE A 110 -0.69 0.60 5.67
C ILE A 110 -0.76 1.95 6.39
N GLU A 111 -1.41 1.97 7.55
CA GLU A 111 -1.51 3.14 8.42
C GLU A 111 -1.06 2.78 9.83
N MET A 112 -0.28 3.66 10.45
CA MET A 112 0.17 3.50 11.82
C MET A 112 -0.99 3.70 12.81
N ARG A 113 -0.95 2.96 13.91
CA ARG A 113 -1.85 3.14 15.06
C ARG A 113 -1.19 4.02 16.14
N PRO A 114 -1.97 4.84 16.86
CA PRO A 114 -3.40 5.07 16.70
C PRO A 114 -3.72 5.99 15.51
N ALA A 115 -5.00 6.04 15.12
CA ALA A 115 -5.47 6.96 14.09
C ALA A 115 -5.22 8.43 14.49
N PRO A 116 -5.15 9.37 13.53
CA PRO A 116 -5.06 10.79 13.83
C PRO A 116 -6.24 11.27 14.69
N ALA A 117 -5.99 12.14 15.66
CA ALA A 117 -7.03 12.66 16.57
C ALA A 117 -8.25 13.28 15.84
N ARG A 118 -8.04 13.80 14.63
CA ARG A 118 -9.07 14.41 13.78
C ARG A 118 -9.77 13.41 12.84
N PHE A 119 -9.72 12.10 13.10
CA PHE A 119 -10.23 11.07 12.18
C PHE A 119 -11.69 11.28 11.79
N LEU A 120 -12.57 11.75 12.69
CA LEU A 120 -13.97 12.07 12.35
C LEU A 120 -14.08 13.19 11.31
N ALA A 121 -13.23 14.22 11.38
CA ALA A 121 -13.22 15.30 10.40
C ALA A 121 -12.73 14.81 9.02
N ILE A 122 -11.78 13.86 9.02
CA ILE A 122 -11.32 13.19 7.79
C ILE A 122 -12.46 12.33 7.23
N ALA A 123 -13.10 11.52 8.07
CA ALA A 123 -14.21 10.66 7.69
C ALA A 123 -15.35 11.46 7.05
N LYS A 124 -15.75 12.58 7.64
CA LYS A 124 -16.79 13.48 7.12
C LYS A 124 -16.54 13.93 5.68
N ARG A 125 -15.27 14.05 5.27
CA ARG A 125 -14.88 14.51 3.93
C ARG A 125 -14.77 13.38 2.91
N PHE A 126 -14.37 12.18 3.32
CA PHE A 126 -13.95 11.13 2.40
C PHE A 126 -14.79 9.86 2.44
N PHE A 127 -15.65 9.68 3.44
CA PHE A 127 -16.44 8.47 3.63
C PHE A 127 -17.86 8.69 3.11
N THR A 128 -18.61 7.61 2.88
CA THR A 128 -20.03 7.74 2.56
C THR A 128 -20.80 8.25 3.79
N PRO A 129 -21.99 8.85 3.61
CA PRO A 129 -22.81 9.29 4.74
C PRO A 129 -23.08 8.17 5.76
N GLN A 130 -23.28 6.95 5.27
CA GLN A 130 -23.55 5.76 6.08
C GLN A 130 -22.33 5.37 6.94
N GLU A 131 -21.16 5.24 6.34
CA GLU A 131 -19.93 4.91 7.07
C GLU A 131 -19.54 6.03 8.06
N TYR A 132 -19.72 7.29 7.67
CA TYR A 132 -19.49 8.42 8.56
C TYR A 132 -20.43 8.38 9.77
N GLN A 133 -21.71 8.04 9.58
CA GLN A 133 -22.66 7.90 10.67
C GLN A 133 -22.22 6.81 11.66
N TRP A 134 -21.76 5.65 11.17
CA TRP A 134 -21.21 4.60 12.04
C TRP A 134 -19.99 5.07 12.82
N LEU A 135 -19.07 5.77 12.17
CA LEU A 135 -17.89 6.32 12.83
C LEU A 135 -18.24 7.38 13.87
N ALA A 136 -19.22 8.24 13.59
CA ALA A 136 -19.67 9.26 14.52
C ALA A 136 -20.38 8.66 15.75
N GLN A 137 -21.13 7.57 15.56
CA GLN A 137 -21.81 6.87 16.66
C GLN A 137 -20.84 6.07 17.53
N THR A 138 -19.93 5.33 16.91
CA THR A 138 -18.97 4.46 17.62
C THR A 138 -17.76 5.22 18.15
N GLN A 139 -17.41 6.34 17.53
CA GLN A 139 -16.14 7.06 17.71
C GLN A 139 -14.91 6.14 17.66
N SER A 140 -15.00 5.05 16.90
CA SER A 140 -13.95 4.03 16.83
C SER A 140 -12.86 4.44 15.83
N ALA A 141 -11.70 4.81 16.36
CA ALA A 141 -10.49 5.06 15.58
C ALA A 141 -10.01 3.82 14.81
N ASP A 142 -10.25 2.64 15.37
CA ASP A 142 -9.88 1.36 14.75
C ASP A 142 -10.76 1.06 13.53
N LEU A 143 -12.06 1.32 13.63
CA LEU A 143 -12.99 1.21 12.52
C LEU A 143 -12.63 2.22 11.42
N PHE A 144 -12.23 3.44 11.81
CA PHE A 144 -11.77 4.44 10.84
C PHE A 144 -10.57 3.94 10.06
N LEU A 145 -9.53 3.43 10.74
CA LEU A 145 -8.33 2.92 10.07
C LEU A 145 -8.66 1.75 9.15
N ASP A 146 -9.49 0.81 9.61
CA ASP A 146 -9.88 -0.36 8.81
C ASP A 146 -10.63 0.03 7.53
N LEU A 147 -11.57 0.97 7.60
CA LEU A 147 -12.28 1.48 6.43
C LEU A 147 -11.34 2.30 5.52
N TRP A 148 -10.48 3.14 6.12
CA TRP A 148 -9.52 3.96 5.40
C TRP A 148 -8.58 3.11 4.55
N THR A 149 -7.87 2.16 5.17
CA THR A 149 -6.89 1.33 4.46
C THR A 149 -7.54 0.50 3.36
N ARG A 150 -8.77 0.00 3.57
CA ARG A 150 -9.52 -0.73 2.54
C ARG A 150 -9.85 0.15 1.34
N LYS A 151 -10.36 1.37 1.58
CA LYS A 151 -10.66 2.32 0.50
C LYS A 151 -9.39 2.73 -0.25
N GLU A 152 -8.31 3.04 0.46
CA GLU A 152 -7.00 3.38 -0.13
C GLU A 152 -6.45 2.25 -1.00
N ALA A 153 -6.52 1.00 -0.51
CA ALA A 153 -6.09 -0.17 -1.27
C ALA A 153 -6.91 -0.33 -2.56
N CYS A 154 -8.24 -0.12 -2.52
CA CYS A 154 -9.09 -0.15 -3.71
C CYS A 154 -8.73 0.96 -4.71
N VAL A 155 -8.57 2.21 -4.25
CA VAL A 155 -8.20 3.35 -5.09
C VAL A 155 -6.85 3.10 -5.78
N LYS A 156 -5.87 2.58 -5.03
CA LYS A 156 -4.56 2.17 -5.57
C LYS A 156 -4.69 1.03 -6.59
N ALA A 157 -5.53 0.03 -6.33
CA ALA A 157 -5.73 -1.10 -7.25
C ALA A 157 -6.38 -0.68 -8.57
N TRP A 158 -7.34 0.24 -8.55
CA TRP A 158 -7.99 0.75 -9.76
C TRP A 158 -7.22 1.85 -10.49
N HIS A 159 -6.01 2.20 -10.02
CA HIS A 159 -5.16 3.24 -10.61
C HIS A 159 -5.81 4.63 -10.56
N ARG A 160 -6.52 4.92 -9.47
CA ARG A 160 -7.28 6.17 -9.31
C ARG A 160 -6.65 7.10 -8.28
N GLY A 161 -6.98 8.38 -8.37
CA GLY A 161 -6.57 9.40 -7.40
C GLY A 161 -7.47 9.43 -6.16
N LEU A 162 -6.91 9.88 -5.03
CA LEU A 162 -7.59 9.92 -3.73
C LEU A 162 -8.89 10.75 -3.71
N ALA A 163 -8.84 11.95 -4.28
CA ALA A 163 -9.80 13.00 -3.93
C ALA A 163 -11.25 12.74 -4.39
N HIS A 164 -11.44 12.02 -5.51
CA HIS A 164 -12.76 11.88 -6.13
C HIS A 164 -13.40 10.49 -5.98
N HIS A 165 -12.70 9.53 -5.38
CA HIS A 165 -13.14 8.13 -5.41
C HIS A 165 -13.48 7.54 -4.03
N LEU A 166 -12.88 8.00 -2.94
CA LEU A 166 -13.12 7.41 -1.60
C LEU A 166 -14.59 7.46 -1.15
N HIS A 167 -15.30 8.55 -1.47
CA HIS A 167 -16.72 8.74 -1.13
C HIS A 167 -17.68 7.97 -2.06
N ARG A 168 -17.14 7.29 -3.09
CA ARG A 168 -17.90 6.47 -4.06
C ARG A 168 -17.69 4.97 -3.84
N ILE A 169 -16.93 4.62 -2.82
CA ILE A 169 -16.70 3.25 -2.38
C ILE A 169 -17.43 3.12 -1.06
N GLU A 170 -18.22 2.09 -0.86
CA GLU A 170 -18.83 1.82 0.44
C GLU A 170 -18.49 0.41 0.88
N PHE A 171 -18.13 0.24 2.14
CA PHE A 171 -18.01 -1.06 2.78
C PHE A 171 -19.18 -1.25 3.74
N GLY A 172 -19.71 -2.47 3.80
CA GLY A 172 -20.62 -2.83 4.88
C GLY A 172 -19.85 -3.16 6.17
N ALA A 173 -20.55 -3.23 7.29
CA ALA A 173 -19.97 -3.43 8.61
C ALA A 173 -19.20 -4.77 8.74
N GLU A 174 -19.68 -5.82 8.08
CA GLU A 174 -19.12 -7.18 8.19
C GLU A 174 -18.44 -7.66 6.90
N GLN A 175 -18.63 -6.92 5.80
CA GLN A 175 -18.14 -7.28 4.48
C GLN A 175 -16.72 -6.78 4.28
N LEU A 176 -15.82 -7.67 3.85
CA LEU A 176 -14.45 -7.31 3.51
C LEU A 176 -14.40 -6.54 2.18
N SER A 177 -15.15 -6.99 1.18
CA SER A 177 -15.25 -6.36 -0.13
C SER A 177 -16.23 -5.17 -0.15
N PRO A 178 -16.05 -4.19 -1.05
CA PRO A 178 -16.94 -3.05 -1.14
C PRO A 178 -18.34 -3.48 -1.63
N ILE A 179 -19.38 -2.91 -1.03
CA ILE A 179 -20.78 -3.08 -1.43
C ILE A 179 -21.22 -2.05 -2.48
N LEU A 180 -20.52 -0.90 -2.53
CA LEU A 180 -20.67 0.11 -3.57
C LEU A 180 -19.30 0.38 -4.18
N THR A 181 -19.25 0.44 -5.52
CA THR A 181 -18.06 0.83 -6.27
C THR A 181 -18.45 1.81 -7.39
N PRO A 182 -17.52 2.69 -7.84
CA PRO A 182 -17.79 3.57 -8.97
C PRO A 182 -18.12 2.78 -10.25
N GLU A 183 -19.09 3.27 -11.04
CA GLU A 183 -19.59 2.59 -12.26
C GLU A 183 -18.47 2.18 -13.22
N ASP A 184 -17.50 3.06 -13.42
CA ASP A 184 -16.36 2.89 -14.32
C ASP A 184 -15.32 1.85 -13.83
N VAL A 185 -15.48 1.22 -12.66
CA VAL A 185 -14.67 0.07 -12.19
C VAL A 185 -15.50 -1.15 -11.79
N GLN A 186 -16.82 -1.15 -11.99
CA GLN A 186 -17.65 -2.32 -11.67
C GLN A 186 -17.23 -3.58 -12.44
N HIS A 187 -16.63 -3.42 -13.62
CA HIS A 187 -16.06 -4.50 -14.43
C HIS A 187 -14.71 -5.04 -13.90
N LEU A 188 -14.15 -4.44 -12.84
CA LEU A 188 -12.89 -4.82 -12.18
C LEU A 188 -13.14 -5.09 -10.68
N PRO A 189 -13.94 -6.12 -10.32
CA PRO A 189 -14.20 -6.46 -8.93
C PRO A 189 -12.89 -6.80 -8.20
N LEU A 190 -12.74 -6.30 -6.98
CA LEU A 190 -11.54 -6.54 -6.17
C LEU A 190 -11.83 -7.57 -5.07
N THR A 191 -10.89 -8.48 -4.88
CA THR A 191 -10.79 -9.31 -3.69
C THR A 191 -9.85 -8.64 -2.71
N LEU A 192 -10.33 -8.42 -1.49
CA LEU A 192 -9.58 -7.74 -0.45
C LEU A 192 -8.98 -8.73 0.55
N TRP A 193 -7.93 -8.26 1.20
CA TRP A 193 -7.30 -8.89 2.35
C TRP A 193 -6.91 -7.81 3.34
N ARG A 194 -6.97 -8.11 4.64
CA ARG A 194 -6.58 -7.17 5.69
C ARG A 194 -5.85 -7.87 6.80
N MET A 195 -5.01 -7.12 7.50
CA MET A 195 -4.33 -7.57 8.70
C MET A 195 -4.17 -6.40 9.65
N THR A 196 -4.34 -6.69 10.94
CA THR A 196 -4.23 -5.71 12.01
C THR A 196 -3.14 -6.16 12.98
N SER A 197 -2.35 -5.20 13.42
CA SER A 197 -1.31 -5.31 14.43
C SER A 197 -1.62 -4.34 15.57
N THR A 198 -0.86 -4.42 16.67
CA THR A 198 -0.85 -3.37 17.70
C THR A 198 -0.38 -2.03 17.13
N ASP A 199 0.52 -2.05 16.16
CA ASP A 199 1.25 -0.86 15.69
C ASP A 199 0.70 -0.28 14.38
N TRP A 200 -0.09 -1.05 13.63
CA TRP A 200 -0.59 -0.65 12.31
C TRP A 200 -1.86 -1.39 11.88
N GLN A 201 -2.54 -0.81 10.90
CA GLN A 201 -3.63 -1.39 10.12
C GLN A 201 -3.16 -1.51 8.66
N LEU A 202 -3.44 -2.64 8.00
CA LEU A 202 -3.07 -2.85 6.60
C LEU A 202 -4.23 -3.48 5.82
N SER A 203 -4.41 -3.03 4.59
CA SER A 203 -5.31 -3.67 3.63
C SER A 203 -4.68 -3.77 2.25
N ALA A 204 -5.01 -4.85 1.55
CA ALA A 204 -4.62 -5.12 0.18
C ALA A 204 -5.86 -5.42 -0.66
N ALA A 205 -5.81 -5.07 -1.94
CA ALA A 205 -6.88 -5.32 -2.89
C ALA A 205 -6.28 -5.75 -4.23
N VAL A 206 -6.84 -6.81 -4.83
CA VAL A 206 -6.41 -7.34 -6.14
C VAL A 206 -7.61 -7.74 -6.99
N HIS A 207 -7.55 -7.52 -8.30
CA HIS A 207 -8.55 -8.06 -9.23
C HIS A 207 -8.22 -9.53 -9.57
N LEU A 208 -8.58 -10.45 -8.67
CA LEU A 208 -8.45 -11.91 -8.80
C LEU A 208 -9.53 -12.59 -7.95
N ASP A 209 -10.21 -13.62 -8.46
CA ASP A 209 -11.31 -14.28 -7.71
C ASP A 209 -10.84 -15.10 -6.50
N THR A 210 -9.63 -15.67 -6.60
CA THR A 210 -9.08 -16.62 -5.61
C THR A 210 -7.58 -16.41 -5.38
N PRO A 211 -7.16 -15.21 -4.90
CA PRO A 211 -5.77 -14.94 -4.58
C PRO A 211 -5.31 -15.79 -3.40
N VAL A 212 -4.07 -16.27 -3.45
CA VAL A 212 -3.39 -16.92 -2.32
C VAL A 212 -2.46 -15.90 -1.70
N TRP A 213 -2.80 -15.43 -0.51
CA TRP A 213 -2.06 -14.39 0.20
C TRP A 213 -0.89 -15.00 0.99
N GLN A 214 0.32 -14.53 0.71
CA GLN A 214 1.51 -14.89 1.46
C GLN A 214 2.12 -13.63 2.08
N VAL A 215 2.30 -13.65 3.40
CA VAL A 215 2.77 -12.50 4.17
C VAL A 215 4.19 -12.75 4.67
N HIS A 216 5.04 -11.76 4.48
CA HIS A 216 6.45 -11.78 4.86
C HIS A 216 6.74 -10.59 5.76
N HIS A 217 7.27 -10.86 6.96
CA HIS A 217 7.65 -9.83 7.94
C HIS A 217 9.16 -9.66 7.98
N LEU A 218 9.61 -8.40 7.93
CA LEU A 218 11.02 -8.03 7.94
C LEU A 218 11.31 -7.00 9.02
N CYS A 219 12.52 -7.05 9.56
CA CYS A 219 13.02 -6.10 10.55
C CYS A 219 14.46 -5.73 10.17
N TRP A 220 14.76 -4.44 10.18
CA TRP A 220 15.96 -3.82 9.60
C TRP A 220 16.14 -2.37 10.04
#